data_AF-A0A6V8KFE8-F1
#
_entry.id   AF-A0A6V8KFE8-F1
#
_cell.length_a   1.000
_cell.length_b   1.000
_cell.length_c   1.000
_cell.angle_alpha   90.00
_cell.angle_beta   90.00
_cell.angle_gamma   90.00
#
_symmetry.space_group_name_H-M   'P 1'
#
loop_
_entity.id
_entity.type
_entity.pdbx_description
1 polymer ?
#
loop_
_entity_poly.entity_id
_entity_poly.type
_entity_poly.pdbx_seq_one_letter_code
_entity_poly.pdbx_strand_id
1 'polypeptide(L)'
;MSAPPAFDVQLARLIEARGVDAGSLARRAEVAETAVTSVLGGGEPEPLLLRRLAPALGLHRSDLFIIADRPVPDDLTLQDPAEAAALIWDARRLTADQLRQVYDRAHAIRHERADELEPALRCGCPGPA
;
A
#
# COMPACT_ATOMS: atom_id res chain seq x y z
N MET A 1 -10.00 -21.65 -13.64
CA MET A 1 -9.39 -20.45 -13.02
C MET A 1 -8.23 -20.04 -13.91
N SER A 2 -8.23 -18.82 -14.45
CA SER A 2 -7.09 -18.32 -15.24
C SER A 2 -5.93 -18.00 -14.30
N ALA A 3 -4.69 -18.22 -14.74
CA ALA A 3 -3.51 -17.79 -14.00
C ALA A 3 -3.57 -16.27 -13.75
N PRO A 4 -3.13 -15.78 -12.57
CA PRO A 4 -3.06 -14.35 -12.32
C PRO A 4 -2.13 -13.67 -13.35
N PRO A 5 -2.44 -12.43 -13.76
CA PRO A 5 -1.58 -11.68 -14.67
C PRO A 5 -0.19 -11.46 -14.06
N ALA A 6 0.84 -11.41 -14.89
CA ALA A 6 2.18 -11.10 -14.46
C ALA A 6 2.28 -9.69 -13.82
N PHE A 7 3.25 -9.50 -12.93
CA PHE A 7 3.35 -8.29 -12.11
C PHE A 7 3.55 -7.01 -12.93
N ASP A 8 4.30 -7.07 -14.02
CA ASP A 8 4.48 -6.00 -15.00
C ASP A 8 3.13 -5.48 -15.53
N VAL A 9 2.23 -6.39 -15.91
CA VAL A 9 0.88 -6.06 -16.38
C VAL A 9 0.04 -5.47 -15.25
N GLN A 10 0.14 -6.00 -14.04
CA GLN A 10 -0.58 -5.46 -12.88
C GLN A 10 -0.10 -4.05 -12.51
N LEU A 11 1.22 -3.84 -12.51
CA LEU A 11 1.84 -2.56 -12.22
C LEU A 11 1.49 -1.51 -13.27
N ALA A 12 1.52 -1.87 -14.57
CA ALA A 12 1.11 -0.98 -15.64
C ALA A 12 -0.35 -0.51 -15.47
N ARG A 13 -1.26 -1.44 -15.15
CA ARG A 13 -2.67 -1.13 -14.88
C ARG A 13 -2.86 -0.26 -13.64
N LEU A 14 -2.09 -0.49 -12.57
CA LEU A 14 -2.12 0.33 -11.36
C LEU A 14 -1.66 1.76 -11.65
N ILE A 15 -0.58 1.91 -12.41
CA ILE A 15 -0.03 3.21 -12.81
C ILE A 15 -1.05 3.98 -13.66
N GLU A 16 -1.66 3.33 -14.64
CA GLU A 16 -2.70 3.90 -15.49
C GLU A 16 -3.94 4.32 -14.68
N ALA A 17 -4.45 3.43 -13.81
CA ALA A 17 -5.61 3.71 -12.98
C ALA A 17 -5.40 4.88 -12.00
N ARG A 18 -4.14 5.20 -11.67
CA ARG A 18 -3.77 6.33 -10.81
C ARG A 18 -3.37 7.59 -11.60
N GLY A 19 -3.36 7.53 -12.92
CA GLY A 19 -2.96 8.66 -13.78
C GLY A 19 -1.53 9.14 -13.53
N VAL A 20 -0.62 8.23 -13.18
CA VAL A 20 0.81 8.52 -12.94
C VAL A 20 1.62 7.95 -14.10
N ASP A 21 2.71 8.58 -14.51
CA ASP A 21 3.68 7.98 -15.45
C ASP A 21 4.89 7.38 -14.70
N ALA A 22 5.70 6.56 -15.38
CA ALA A 22 6.84 5.88 -14.76
C ALA A 22 7.86 6.86 -14.14
N GLY A 23 8.13 7.99 -14.79
CA GLY A 23 9.06 9.00 -14.28
C GLY A 23 8.50 9.75 -13.07
N SER A 24 7.21 10.08 -13.08
CA SER A 24 6.52 10.64 -11.92
C SER A 24 6.49 9.67 -10.73
N LEU A 25 6.26 8.38 -10.99
CA LEU A 25 6.31 7.35 -9.96
C LEU A 25 7.73 7.21 -9.39
N ALA A 26 8.76 7.16 -10.25
CA ALA A 26 10.14 7.06 -9.85
C ALA A 26 10.57 8.23 -8.94
N ARG A 27 10.17 9.46 -9.30
CA ARG A 27 10.39 10.65 -8.46
C ARG A 27 9.71 10.55 -7.11
N ARG A 28 8.43 10.16 -7.07
CA ARG A 28 7.67 10.01 -5.83
C ARG A 28 8.23 8.92 -4.91
N ALA A 29 8.75 7.85 -5.50
CA ALA A 29 9.37 6.73 -4.80
C ALA A 29 10.86 6.97 -4.48
N GLU A 30 11.45 8.07 -4.95
CA GLU A 30 12.88 8.35 -4.83
C GLU A 30 13.75 7.19 -5.33
N VAL A 31 13.44 6.68 -6.52
CA VAL A 31 14.19 5.60 -7.19
C VAL A 31 14.58 6.01 -8.61
N ALA A 32 15.52 5.28 -9.20
CA ALA A 32 15.88 5.47 -10.60
C ALA A 32 14.70 5.08 -11.50
N GLU A 33 14.38 5.92 -12.48
CA GLU A 33 13.33 5.63 -13.47
C GLU A 33 13.60 4.33 -14.23
N THR A 34 14.88 4.03 -14.51
CA THR A 34 15.32 2.79 -15.14
C THR A 34 14.91 1.54 -14.37
N ALA A 35 14.87 1.60 -13.03
CA ALA A 35 14.42 0.50 -12.19
C ALA A 35 12.91 0.26 -12.36
N VAL A 36 12.12 1.34 -12.44
CA VAL A 36 10.67 1.27 -12.68
C VAL A 36 10.38 0.71 -14.08
N THR A 37 11.08 1.22 -15.10
CA THR A 37 10.90 0.74 -16.48
C THR A 37 11.36 -0.71 -16.65
N SER A 38 12.39 -1.14 -15.90
CA SER A 38 12.83 -2.54 -15.92
C SER A 38 11.75 -3.49 -15.43
N VAL A 39 11.08 -3.15 -14.33
CA VAL A 39 9.96 -3.94 -13.78
C VAL A 39 8.75 -3.93 -14.73
N LEU A 40 8.44 -2.77 -15.33
CA LEU A 40 7.40 -2.67 -16.35
C LEU A 40 7.72 -3.47 -17.63
N GLY A 41 9.00 -3.77 -17.87
CA GLY A 41 9.46 -4.68 -18.92
C GLY A 41 9.52 -6.15 -18.51
N GLY A 42 8.97 -6.53 -17.35
CA GLY A 42 8.99 -7.90 -16.85
C GLY A 42 10.22 -8.27 -16.00
N GLY A 43 11.06 -7.30 -15.65
CA GLY A 43 12.16 -7.50 -14.72
C GLY A 43 11.67 -7.83 -13.31
N GLU A 44 12.40 -8.70 -12.62
CA GLU A 44 12.08 -9.09 -11.26
C GLU A 44 12.32 -7.92 -10.27
N PRO A 45 11.32 -7.47 -9.50
CA PRO A 45 11.47 -6.33 -8.62
C PRO A 45 12.27 -6.70 -7.36
N GLU A 46 13.27 -5.88 -7.04
CA GLU A 46 13.99 -6.01 -5.76
C GLU A 46 13.10 -5.59 -4.57
N PRO A 47 13.26 -6.22 -3.39
CA PRO A 47 12.46 -5.90 -2.21
C PRO A 47 12.50 -4.40 -1.81
N LEU A 48 13.66 -3.76 -1.93
CA LEU A 48 13.80 -2.33 -1.61
C LEU A 48 13.00 -1.45 -2.58
N LEU A 49 12.97 -1.81 -3.86
CA LEU A 49 12.17 -1.12 -4.87
C LEU A 49 10.68 -1.24 -4.54
N LEU A 50 10.19 -2.43 -4.19
CA LEU A 50 8.80 -2.63 -3.77
C LEU A 50 8.42 -1.79 -2.54
N ARG A 51 9.29 -1.72 -1.52
CA ARG A 51 9.06 -0.90 -0.34
C ARG A 51 8.88 0.59 -0.66
N ARG A 52 9.62 1.10 -1.65
CA ARG A 52 9.57 2.50 -2.07
C ARG A 52 8.40 2.79 -3.01
N LEU A 53 8.09 1.86 -3.92
CA LEU A 53 6.98 2.01 -4.87
C LEU A 53 5.62 1.97 -4.18
N ALA A 54 5.42 1.11 -3.17
CA ALA A 54 4.12 0.94 -2.53
C ALA A 54 3.50 2.26 -2.01
N PRO A 55 4.17 3.07 -1.16
CA PRO A 55 3.60 4.34 -0.71
C PRO A 55 3.44 5.36 -1.84
N ALA A 56 4.33 5.36 -2.84
CA ALA A 56 4.20 6.23 -4.01
C ALA A 56 2.97 5.87 -4.88
N LEU A 57 2.57 4.60 -4.84
CA LEU A 57 1.33 4.05 -5.37
C LEU A 57 0.20 4.07 -4.34
N GLY A 58 0.32 4.75 -3.20
CA GLY A 58 -0.72 4.80 -2.16
C GLY A 58 -1.23 3.43 -1.71
N LEU A 59 -0.35 2.43 -1.68
CA LEU A 59 -0.61 1.08 -1.19
C LEU A 59 0.17 0.83 0.09
N HIS A 60 -0.30 -0.09 0.94
CA HIS A 60 0.53 -0.60 2.01
C HIS A 60 1.70 -1.41 1.42
N ARG A 61 2.86 -1.39 2.08
CA ARG A 61 4.06 -2.07 1.55
C ARG A 61 3.82 -3.56 1.33
N SER A 62 3.19 -4.25 2.30
CA SER A 62 2.86 -5.68 2.18
C SER A 62 2.03 -6.01 0.94
N ASP A 63 1.08 -5.12 0.59
CA ASP A 63 0.15 -5.37 -0.52
C ASP A 63 0.90 -5.44 -1.85
N LEU A 64 1.88 -4.57 -2.05
CA LEU A 64 2.66 -4.59 -3.28
C LEU A 64 3.56 -5.83 -3.37
N PHE A 65 4.07 -6.36 -2.25
CA PHE A 65 4.78 -7.64 -2.25
C PHE A 65 3.84 -8.79 -2.64
N ILE A 66 2.61 -8.82 -2.12
CA ILE A 66 1.61 -9.82 -2.47
C ILE A 66 1.23 -9.73 -3.95
N ILE A 67 0.98 -8.53 -4.46
CA ILE A 67 0.66 -8.27 -5.88
C ILE A 67 1.82 -8.72 -6.79
N ALA A 68 3.06 -8.54 -6.35
CA ALA A 68 4.27 -8.97 -7.06
C ALA A 68 4.59 -10.46 -6.87
N ASP A 69 3.76 -11.22 -6.17
CA ASP A 69 3.99 -12.63 -5.79
C ASP A 69 5.37 -12.83 -5.10
N ARG A 70 5.71 -11.91 -4.20
CA ARG A 70 6.96 -11.92 -3.42
C ARG A 70 6.67 -12.22 -1.96
N PRO A 71 7.59 -12.92 -1.26
CA PRO A 71 7.49 -13.11 0.18
C PRO A 71 7.40 -11.75 0.89
N VAL A 72 6.39 -11.58 1.74
CA VAL A 72 6.24 -10.38 2.57
C VAL A 72 7.29 -10.44 3.68
N PRO A 73 8.19 -9.45 3.80
CA PRO A 73 9.14 -9.38 4.90
C PRO A 73 8.45 -9.38 6.27
N ASP A 74 9.05 -10.02 7.27
CA ASP A 74 8.47 -10.18 8.62
C ASP A 74 8.08 -8.83 9.26
N ASP A 75 8.87 -7.78 9.06
CA ASP A 75 8.59 -6.43 9.56
C ASP A 75 7.37 -5.76 8.90
N LEU A 76 6.90 -6.31 7.78
CA LEU A 76 5.68 -5.88 7.07
C LEU A 76 4.51 -6.83 7.29
N THR A 77 4.68 -7.91 8.04
CA THR A 77 3.59 -8.82 8.39
C THR A 77 2.66 -8.19 9.42
N LEU A 78 1.38 -8.56 9.39
CA LEU A 78 0.47 -8.18 10.47
C LEU A 78 0.94 -8.83 11.77
N GLN A 79 1.05 -8.03 12.83
CA GLN A 79 1.45 -8.50 14.15
C GLN A 79 0.46 -9.53 14.72
N ASP A 80 -0.84 -9.31 14.53
CA ASP A 80 -1.89 -10.26 14.90
C ASP A 80 -2.90 -10.44 13.75
N PRO A 81 -2.64 -11.38 12.82
CA PRO A 81 -3.52 -11.60 11.67
C PRO A 81 -4.87 -12.19 12.07
N ALA A 82 -4.96 -12.89 13.21
CA ALA A 82 -6.21 -13.48 13.70
C ALA A 82 -7.13 -12.39 14.25
N GLU A 83 -6.60 -11.47 15.06
CA GLU A 83 -7.35 -10.32 15.56
C GLU A 83 -7.82 -9.42 14.41
N ALA A 84 -6.97 -9.15 13.43
CA ALA A 84 -7.35 -8.37 12.25
C ALA A 84 -8.47 -9.05 11.43
N ALA A 85 -8.40 -10.38 11.25
CA ALA A 85 -9.44 -11.13 10.57
C ALA A 85 -10.78 -11.08 11.32
N ALA A 86 -10.76 -11.19 12.66
CA ALA A 86 -11.95 -11.04 13.49
C ALA A 86 -12.56 -9.64 13.34
N LEU A 87 -11.74 -8.59 13.39
CA LEU A 87 -12.18 -7.21 13.21
C LEU A 87 -12.84 -6.99 11.83
N ILE A 88 -12.22 -7.51 10.77
CA ILE A 88 -12.80 -7.46 9.41
C ILE A 88 -14.15 -8.18 9.37
N TRP A 89 -14.25 -9.33 10.02
CA TRP A 89 -15.49 -10.11 10.08
C TRP A 89 -16.61 -9.35 10.78
N ASP A 90 -16.32 -8.73 11.92
CA ASP A 90 -17.27 -7.94 12.67
C ASP A 90 -17.68 -6.67 11.90
N ALA A 91 -16.74 -6.01 11.22
CA ALA A 91 -17.00 -4.81 10.42
C ALA A 91 -18.03 -5.06 9.31
N ARG A 92 -18.12 -6.28 8.76
CA ARG A 92 -19.11 -6.63 7.71
C ARG A 92 -20.56 -6.57 8.20
N ARG A 93 -20.79 -6.60 9.51
CA ARG A 93 -22.14 -6.55 10.11
C ARG A 93 -22.58 -5.12 10.40
N LEU A 94 -21.70 -4.14 10.21
CA LEU A 94 -21.98 -2.73 10.47
C LEU A 94 -22.81 -2.12 9.34
N THR A 95 -23.63 -1.14 9.69
CA THR A 95 -24.22 -0.23 8.70
C THR A 95 -23.16 0.71 8.12
N ALA A 96 -23.47 1.37 7.01
CA ALA A 96 -22.56 2.36 6.41
C ALA A 96 -22.17 3.49 7.39
N ASP A 97 -23.11 3.95 8.21
CA ASP A 97 -22.85 5.00 9.21
C ASP A 97 -21.96 4.51 10.35
N GLN A 98 -22.19 3.29 10.83
CA GLN A 98 -21.34 2.68 11.86
C GLN A 98 -19.92 2.42 11.33
N LEU A 99 -19.81 1.93 10.10
CA LEU A 99 -18.51 1.73 9.46
C LEU A 99 -17.76 3.05 9.30
N ARG A 100 -18.46 4.13 8.93
CA ARG A 100 -17.89 5.48 8.88
C ARG A 100 -17.37 5.95 10.24
N GLN A 101 -18.12 5.73 11.32
CA GLN A 101 -17.65 6.04 12.68
C GLN A 101 -16.39 5.25 13.07
N VAL A 102 -16.30 3.97 12.67
CA VAL A 102 -15.09 3.16 12.89
C VAL A 102 -13.91 3.75 12.11
N TYR A 103 -14.11 4.14 10.85
CA TYR A 103 -13.08 4.82 10.06
C TYR A 103 -12.63 6.13 10.69
N ASP A 104 -13.56 6.97 11.14
CA ASP A 104 -13.24 8.25 11.79
C ASP A 104 -12.45 8.02 13.09
N ARG A 105 -12.82 7.01 13.87
CA ARG A 105 -12.09 6.67 15.10
C ARG A 105 -10.69 6.13 14.80
N ALA A 106 -10.56 5.22 13.85
CA ALA A 106 -9.27 4.70 13.42
C ALA A 106 -8.37 5.83 12.88
N HIS A 107 -8.97 6.79 12.18
CA HIS A 107 -8.28 8.00 11.71
C HIS A 107 -7.80 8.87 12.87
N ALA A 108 -8.63 9.12 13.88
CA ALA A 108 -8.25 9.87 15.08
C ALA A 108 -7.10 9.18 15.85
N ILE A 109 -7.16 7.86 16.02
CA ILE A 109 -6.08 7.08 16.66
C ILE A 109 -4.75 7.28 15.92
N ARG A 110 -4.77 7.30 14.58
CA ARG A 110 -3.57 7.53 13.77
C ARG A 110 -2.95 8.90 14.02
N HIS A 111 -3.76 9.94 14.25
CA HIS A 111 -3.27 11.27 14.62
C HIS A 111 -2.74 11.30 16.05
N GLU A 112 -3.50 10.75 17.00
CA GLU A 112 -3.12 10.66 18.42
C GLU A 112 -1.76 9.95 18.61
N ARG A 113 -1.44 8.99 17.73
CA ARG A 113 -0.20 8.19 17.79
C ARG A 113 0.80 8.54 16.69
N ALA A 114 0.68 9.70 16.04
CA ALA A 114 1.50 10.04 14.88
C ALA A 114 3.02 9.97 15.15
N ASP A 115 3.45 10.30 16.36
CA ASP A 115 4.86 10.27 16.75
C ASP A 115 5.44 8.85 16.83
N GLU A 116 4.60 7.85 17.08
CA GLU A 116 4.98 6.44 17.11
C GLU A 116 5.00 5.80 15.72
N LEU A 117 4.39 6.46 14.73
CA LEU A 117 4.27 5.95 13.37
C LEU A 117 5.47 6.38 12.52
N GLU A 118 5.91 5.46 11.67
CA GLU A 118 6.84 5.80 10.59
C GLU A 118 6.27 6.96 9.75
N PRO A 119 7.12 7.88 9.23
CA PRO A 119 6.66 9.03 8.45
C PRO A 119 5.71 8.68 7.31
N ALA A 120 5.91 7.53 6.66
CA ALA A 120 5.07 7.04 5.56
C ALA A 120 3.65 6.59 5.98
N LEU A 121 3.43 6.32 7.27
CA LEU A 121 2.17 5.84 7.84
C LEU A 121 1.37 6.97 8.53
N ARG A 122 1.96 8.15 8.71
CA ARG A 122 1.29 9.34 9.26
C ARG A 122 0.24 9.86 8.29
N CYS A 123 -0.85 10.46 8.79
CA CYS A 123 -1.78 11.11 7.87
C CYS A 123 -1.11 12.31 7.19
N GLY A 124 -1.24 12.42 5.86
CA GLY A 124 -0.92 13.64 5.10
C GLY A 124 -2.02 14.70 5.14
N CYS A 125 -2.95 14.60 6.08
CA CYS A 125 -4.02 15.56 6.30
C CYS A 125 -3.38 16.94 6.57
N PRO A 126 -3.88 18.03 5.98
CA PRO A 126 -3.51 19.35 6.48
C PRO A 126 -3.92 19.40 7.96
N GLY A 127 -2.98 19.74 8.85
CA GLY A 127 -3.26 19.83 10.28
C GLY A 127 -4.44 20.78 10.56
N PRO A 128 -5.08 20.69 11.74
CA PRO A 128 -6.11 21.68 12.10
C PRO A 128 -5.48 23.07 12.04
N ALA A 129 -6.09 23.95 11.23
CA ALA A 129 -5.71 25.35 11.11
C ALA A 129 -5.89 26.11 12.43
#